data_AF-A0A970LV89-F1
#
_entry.id   AF-A0A970LV89-F1
#
_cell.length_a   1.000
_cell.length_b   1.000
_cell.length_c   1.000
_cell.angle_alpha   90.00
_cell.angle_beta   90.00
_cell.angle_gamma   90.00
#
_symmetry.space_group_name_H-M   'P 1'
#
loop_
_entity.id
_entity.type
_entity.pdbx_description
1 polymer ?
#
loop_
_entity_poly.entity_id
_entity_poly.type
_entity_poly.pdbx_seq_one_letter_code
_entity_poly.pdbx_strand_id
1 'polypeptide(L)'
;MDNKGFDETENINKSLYDEDDIPEVPPASRPVKIIKRVFKIVFISLMAAVWIVILAIIILRSNHEILETPILSDGAREIYSSDKAGFVMYRVYSQDFMTTDGSLQLANGVYAESAHEFEIGVRIAWTQLRYCKECDAIYTPAQLEDQQKIDKQNKKDNPDYQPAACTAIHHLERASVTGGSISYTLTDSLGNSYPPVNRVSRTKELDFLIMSLKYEYERVAFSGLYFDIENNIINRVDMSKPESSGTESGESSEDGDEANAGVVYYLNIYDEKSGHFLFSSYIYDNNTYIARKTYKYPDRDYLD
;
A
#
# COMPACT_ATOMS: atom_id res chain seq x y z
N MET A 1 94.67 -16.45 31.46
CA MET A 1 95.37 -16.16 30.20
C MET A 1 94.47 -16.66 29.09
N ASP A 2 93.93 -15.72 28.32
CA ASP A 2 93.57 -15.82 26.90
C ASP A 2 92.68 -17.00 26.46
N ASN A 3 91.58 -16.84 25.75
CA ASN A 3 90.94 -15.69 25.12
C ASN A 3 89.61 -16.21 24.55
N LYS A 4 88.70 -15.26 24.27
CA LYS A 4 87.62 -15.33 23.28
C LYS A 4 86.38 -16.15 23.65
N GLY A 5 85.43 -15.39 24.17
CA GLY A 5 84.02 -15.70 24.20
C GLY A 5 83.40 -15.83 22.81
N PHE A 6 82.42 -16.71 22.81
CA PHE A 6 81.40 -16.97 21.81
C PHE A 6 80.55 -15.72 21.59
N ASP A 7 80.43 -15.26 20.36
CA ASP A 7 79.21 -14.60 19.89
C ASP A 7 79.10 -14.82 18.38
N GLU A 8 78.19 -15.71 18.01
CA GLU A 8 77.81 -16.02 16.64
C GLU A 8 76.81 -14.98 16.16
N THR A 9 77.28 -14.03 15.35
CA THR A 9 76.41 -13.42 14.33
C THR A 9 77.16 -13.23 13.03
N GLU A 10 76.46 -13.67 11.98
CA GLU A 10 76.52 -13.24 10.59
C GLU A 10 77.41 -13.99 9.58
N ASN A 11 76.67 -14.52 8.60
CA ASN A 11 76.96 -14.48 7.16
C ASN A 11 77.88 -15.57 6.58
N ILE A 12 77.28 -16.53 5.87
CA ILE A 12 77.34 -16.65 4.38
C ILE A 12 76.79 -18.02 3.91
N ASN A 13 76.13 -18.00 2.73
CA ASN A 13 75.61 -19.08 1.86
C ASN A 13 74.11 -19.34 2.04
N LYS A 14 73.19 -18.77 1.25
CA LYS A 14 73.14 -18.64 -0.22
C LYS A 14 73.31 -19.99 -0.93
N SER A 15 72.25 -20.79 -0.93
CA SER A 15 72.02 -21.75 -2.00
C SER A 15 70.55 -22.15 -2.10
N LEU A 16 70.03 -22.06 -3.32
CA LEU A 16 68.95 -22.90 -3.85
C LEU A 16 67.55 -22.70 -3.26
N TYR A 17 66.91 -21.59 -3.63
CA TYR A 17 65.53 -21.68 -4.09
C TYR A 17 65.45 -20.82 -5.36
N ASP A 18 65.36 -21.49 -6.50
CA ASP A 18 65.02 -20.90 -7.78
C ASP A 18 63.63 -20.26 -7.65
N GLU A 19 63.57 -18.93 -7.79
CA GLU A 19 62.34 -18.13 -7.85
C GLU A 19 61.65 -18.22 -9.22
N ASP A 20 61.99 -19.22 -10.05
CA ASP A 20 61.57 -19.32 -11.45
C ASP A 20 60.52 -20.40 -11.74
N ASP A 21 59.74 -20.83 -10.74
CA ASP A 21 58.62 -21.76 -10.96
C ASP A 21 57.34 -21.32 -10.22
N ILE A 22 56.95 -20.05 -10.41
CA ILE A 22 55.52 -19.72 -10.31
C ILE A 22 54.93 -20.10 -11.67
N PRO A 23 54.04 -21.11 -11.77
CA PRO A 23 53.40 -21.42 -13.04
C PRO A 23 52.63 -20.18 -13.51
N GLU A 24 53.14 -19.53 -14.55
CA GLU A 24 52.41 -18.49 -15.27
C GLU A 24 51.06 -19.07 -15.67
N VAL A 25 49.99 -18.54 -15.09
CA VAL A 25 48.63 -18.88 -15.49
C VAL A 25 48.54 -18.58 -16.99
N PRO A 26 48.31 -19.59 -17.86
CA PRO A 26 48.40 -19.39 -19.29
C PRO A 26 47.43 -18.27 -19.71
N PRO A 27 47.84 -17.35 -20.60
CA PRO A 27 46.99 -16.25 -21.00
C PRO A 27 45.70 -16.81 -21.59
N ALA A 28 44.58 -16.56 -20.91
CA ALA A 28 43.27 -17.09 -21.29
C ALA A 28 43.05 -16.95 -22.80
N SER A 29 42.75 -18.08 -23.46
CA SER A 29 42.57 -18.13 -24.91
C SER A 29 41.50 -17.11 -25.35
N ARG A 30 41.66 -16.53 -26.55
CA ARG A 30 40.74 -15.53 -27.13
C ARG A 30 39.24 -15.85 -26.92
N PRO A 31 38.74 -17.10 -27.06
CA PRO A 31 37.34 -17.42 -26.79
C PRO A 31 36.93 -17.27 -25.31
N VAL A 32 37.79 -17.60 -24.35
CA VAL A 32 37.50 -17.46 -22.91
C VAL A 32 37.36 -15.98 -22.52
N LYS A 33 38.16 -15.10 -23.12
CA LYS A 33 38.05 -13.64 -22.93
C LYS A 33 36.73 -13.07 -23.50
N ILE A 34 36.23 -13.64 -24.61
CA ILE A 34 34.97 -13.25 -25.23
C ILE A 34 33.79 -13.71 -24.37
N ILE A 35 33.77 -14.97 -23.91
CA ILE A 35 32.72 -15.50 -23.04
C ILE A 35 32.62 -14.70 -21.73
N LYS A 36 33.76 -14.36 -21.12
CA LYS A 36 33.80 -13.53 -19.91
C LYS A 36 33.23 -12.12 -20.13
N ARG A 37 33.44 -11.53 -21.32
CA ARG A 37 32.83 -10.24 -21.69
C ARG A 37 31.32 -10.36 -21.90
N VAL A 38 30.87 -11.39 -22.62
CA VAL A 38 29.44 -11.63 -22.86
C VAL A 38 28.71 -11.83 -21.53
N PHE A 39 29.23 -12.66 -20.62
CA PHE A 39 28.63 -12.86 -19.30
C PHE A 39 28.58 -11.58 -18.47
N LYS A 40 29.64 -10.77 -18.53
CA LYS A 40 29.68 -9.46 -17.86
C LYS A 40 28.64 -8.50 -18.45
N ILE A 41 28.46 -8.47 -19.76
CA ILE A 41 27.44 -7.64 -20.43
C ILE A 41 26.05 -8.11 -20.03
N VAL A 42 25.76 -9.41 -20.10
CA VAL A 42 24.46 -9.98 -19.71
C VAL A 42 24.13 -9.68 -18.25
N PHE A 43 25.10 -9.82 -17.34
CA PHE A 43 24.91 -9.52 -15.93
C PHE A 43 24.66 -8.03 -15.66
N ILE A 44 25.42 -7.14 -16.32
CA ILE A 44 25.20 -5.68 -16.22
C ILE A 44 23.82 -5.31 -16.78
N SER A 45 23.42 -5.89 -17.90
CA SER A 45 22.09 -5.67 -18.50
C SER A 45 20.96 -6.15 -17.58
N LEU A 46 21.12 -7.31 -16.93
CA LEU A 46 20.17 -7.81 -15.93
C LEU A 46 20.08 -6.87 -14.71
N MET A 47 21.22 -6.43 -14.18
CA MET A 47 21.25 -5.49 -13.05
C MET A 47 20.61 -4.14 -13.41
N ALA A 48 20.88 -3.62 -14.61
CA ALA A 48 20.25 -2.40 -15.10
C ALA A 48 18.73 -2.56 -15.23
N ALA A 49 18.26 -3.71 -15.75
CA ALA A 49 16.83 -4.00 -15.84
C ALA A 49 16.16 -4.05 -14.46
N VAL A 50 16.80 -4.68 -13.47
CA VAL A 50 16.30 -4.70 -12.07
C VAL A 50 16.22 -3.28 -11.51
N TRP A 51 17.25 -2.44 -11.71
CA TRP A 51 17.24 -1.05 -11.27
C TRP A 51 16.15 -0.20 -11.94
N ILE A 52 15.90 -0.42 -13.24
CA ILE A 52 14.80 0.23 -13.96
C ILE A 52 13.46 -0.15 -13.34
N VAL A 53 13.24 -1.43 -13.01
CA VAL A 53 12.01 -1.89 -12.35
C VAL A 53 11.86 -1.28 -10.95
N ILE A 54 12.93 -1.20 -10.17
CA ILE A 54 12.90 -0.57 -8.84
C ILE A 54 12.55 0.92 -8.96
N LEU A 55 13.22 1.66 -9.85
CA LEU A 55 12.95 3.08 -10.09
C LEU A 55 11.53 3.30 -10.60
N ALA A 56 11.03 2.42 -11.46
CA ALA A 56 9.65 2.45 -11.92
C ALA A 56 8.64 2.30 -10.79
N ILE A 57 8.86 1.35 -9.88
CA ILE A 57 8.02 1.15 -8.69
C ILE A 57 8.05 2.41 -7.80
N ILE A 58 9.21 3.04 -7.64
CA ILE A 58 9.36 4.28 -6.87
C ILE A 58 8.59 5.44 -7.54
N ILE A 59 8.72 5.62 -8.86
CA ILE A 59 8.00 6.66 -9.63
C ILE A 59 6.48 6.39 -9.66
N LEU A 60 6.06 5.12 -9.63
CA LEU A 60 4.65 4.74 -9.54
C LEU A 60 4.05 5.10 -8.19
N ARG A 61 4.81 4.94 -7.09
CA ARG A 61 4.42 5.45 -5.78
C ARG A 61 4.43 6.98 -5.69
N SER A 62 5.12 7.68 -6.59
CA SER A 62 5.37 9.12 -6.46
C SER A 62 4.24 10.06 -6.90
N ASN A 63 3.13 9.57 -7.49
CA ASN A 63 1.91 10.41 -7.64
C ASN A 63 1.07 10.42 -6.35
N HIS A 64 1.76 10.43 -5.21
CA HIS A 64 1.17 10.52 -3.88
C HIS A 64 0.33 11.79 -3.72
N GLU A 65 0.61 12.85 -4.48
CA GLU A 65 0.03 14.18 -4.32
C GLU A 65 -1.49 14.23 -4.44
N ILE A 66 -2.10 13.44 -5.36
CA ILE A 66 -3.58 13.35 -5.45
C ILE A 66 -4.14 12.71 -4.19
N LEU A 67 -3.52 11.61 -3.74
CA LEU A 67 -3.90 10.95 -2.49
C LEU A 67 -3.56 11.80 -1.26
N GLU A 68 -2.70 12.81 -1.33
CA GLU A 68 -2.30 13.65 -0.19
C GLU A 68 -3.05 14.97 -0.06
N THR A 69 -3.40 15.58 -1.20
CA THR A 69 -4.09 16.87 -1.28
C THR A 69 -5.59 16.71 -1.16
N PRO A 70 -6.22 17.21 -0.07
CA PRO A 70 -7.67 17.15 0.07
C PRO A 70 -8.35 18.07 -0.94
N ILE A 71 -9.38 17.59 -1.62
CA ILE A 71 -10.09 18.35 -2.64
C ILE A 71 -11.37 18.95 -2.05
N LEU A 72 -12.08 18.18 -1.22
CA LEU A 72 -13.39 18.47 -0.63
C LEU A 72 -14.45 18.83 -1.70
N SER A 73 -15.70 19.08 -1.33
CA SER A 73 -16.73 19.56 -2.25
C SER A 73 -16.60 21.06 -2.54
N ASP A 74 -17.30 21.55 -3.56
CA ASP A 74 -17.40 23.00 -3.82
C ASP A 74 -17.97 23.76 -2.61
N GLY A 75 -18.95 23.18 -1.91
CA GLY A 75 -19.55 23.79 -0.72
C GLY A 75 -18.53 23.95 0.41
N ALA A 76 -17.75 22.91 0.70
CA ALA A 76 -16.68 22.99 1.70
C ALA A 76 -15.58 24.00 1.31
N ARG A 77 -15.23 24.06 0.01
CA ARG A 77 -14.27 25.05 -0.51
C ARG A 77 -14.79 26.48 -0.42
N GLU A 78 -16.09 26.70 -0.59
CA GLU A 78 -16.72 28.02 -0.41
C GLU A 78 -16.68 28.47 1.06
N ILE A 79 -16.98 27.55 1.99
CA ILE A 79 -16.85 27.80 3.44
C ILE A 79 -15.41 28.18 3.78
N TYR A 80 -14.42 27.42 3.30
CA TYR A 80 -13.01 27.76 3.49
C TYR A 80 -12.63 29.13 2.89
N SER A 81 -13.17 29.45 1.70
CA SER A 81 -12.85 30.71 1.02
C SER A 81 -13.44 31.92 1.74
N SER A 82 -14.59 31.76 2.40
CA SER A 82 -15.25 32.81 3.18
C SER A 82 -14.62 33.02 4.56
N ASP A 83 -14.24 31.94 5.25
CA ASP A 83 -13.56 32.00 6.55
C ASP A 83 -12.43 30.96 6.66
N LYS A 84 -11.23 31.38 6.25
CA LYS A 84 -10.03 30.53 6.34
C LYS A 84 -9.60 30.26 7.77
N ALA A 85 -9.86 31.18 8.70
CA ALA A 85 -9.38 31.07 10.07
C ALA A 85 -10.27 30.14 10.90
N GLY A 86 -11.57 30.13 10.62
CA GLY A 86 -12.56 29.24 11.23
C GLY A 86 -12.70 27.88 10.55
N PHE A 87 -11.96 27.60 9.47
CA PHE A 87 -12.01 26.31 8.80
C PHE A 87 -11.18 25.25 9.53
N VAL A 88 -11.87 24.42 10.32
CA VAL A 88 -11.27 23.38 11.14
C VAL A 88 -11.35 22.05 10.41
N MET A 89 -10.22 21.37 10.31
CA MET A 89 -10.10 20.06 9.66
C MET A 89 -9.20 19.13 10.48
N TYR A 90 -9.53 17.85 10.44
CA TYR A 90 -8.78 16.78 11.06
C TYR A 90 -8.37 15.76 10.01
N ARG A 91 -7.19 15.18 10.17
CA ARG A 91 -6.81 13.93 9.51
C ARG A 91 -7.35 12.78 10.34
N VAL A 92 -7.98 11.82 9.69
CA VAL A 92 -8.55 10.63 10.31
C VAL A 92 -7.71 9.43 9.90
N TYR A 93 -7.29 8.65 10.88
CA TYR A 93 -6.44 7.48 10.67
C TYR A 93 -7.29 6.23 10.83
N SER A 94 -7.81 5.71 9.70
CA SER A 94 -8.59 4.47 9.70
C SER A 94 -7.71 3.30 10.16
N GLN A 95 -8.27 2.43 11.00
CA GLN A 95 -7.56 1.25 11.53
C GLN A 95 -7.34 0.23 10.41
N ASP A 96 -8.40 -0.06 9.67
CA ASP A 96 -8.33 -0.80 8.42
C ASP A 96 -8.10 0.17 7.26
N PHE A 97 -7.08 -0.11 6.45
CA PHE A 97 -6.72 0.77 5.35
C PHE A 97 -6.40 0.03 4.06
N MET A 98 -6.46 -1.30 4.03
CA MET A 98 -6.10 -2.07 2.84
C MET A 98 -6.74 -3.46 2.85
N THR A 99 -7.17 -3.94 1.70
CA THR A 99 -7.57 -5.35 1.54
C THR A 99 -6.37 -6.27 1.72
N THR A 100 -6.59 -7.52 2.14
CA THR A 100 -5.53 -8.51 2.35
C THR A 100 -4.63 -8.71 1.13
N ASP A 101 -5.18 -8.56 -0.07
CA ASP A 101 -4.48 -8.70 -1.34
C ASP A 101 -3.83 -7.41 -1.86
N GLY A 102 -4.03 -6.29 -1.17
CA GLY A 102 -3.51 -4.96 -1.54
C GLY A 102 -4.22 -4.30 -2.73
N SER A 103 -5.31 -4.89 -3.21
CA SER A 103 -6.04 -4.42 -4.39
C SER A 103 -6.79 -3.11 -4.16
N LEU A 104 -7.27 -2.88 -2.94
CA LEU A 104 -7.83 -1.61 -2.48
C LEU A 104 -7.02 -1.10 -1.30
N GLN A 105 -6.63 0.16 -1.34
CA GLN A 105 -5.99 0.84 -0.21
C GLN A 105 -6.64 2.19 0.04
N LEU A 106 -7.09 2.42 1.26
CA LEU A 106 -7.51 3.71 1.78
C LEU A 106 -6.30 4.54 2.20
N ALA A 107 -6.35 5.83 1.95
CA ALA A 107 -5.29 6.76 2.29
C ALA A 107 -5.86 8.13 2.63
N ASN A 108 -5.24 8.81 3.60
CA ASN A 108 -5.41 10.24 3.85
C ASN A 108 -6.86 10.69 4.01
N GLY A 109 -7.61 9.98 4.86
CA GLY A 109 -8.91 10.42 5.35
C GLY A 109 -8.80 11.80 6.03
N VAL A 110 -9.71 12.69 5.69
CA VAL A 110 -9.84 14.00 6.32
C VAL A 110 -11.30 14.30 6.64
N TYR A 111 -11.53 14.93 7.78
CA TYR A 111 -12.83 15.43 8.20
C TYR A 111 -12.77 16.94 8.36
N ALA A 112 -13.55 17.68 7.57
CA ALA A 112 -13.75 19.11 7.69
C ALA A 112 -14.95 19.37 8.61
N GLU A 113 -14.67 19.70 9.87
CA GLU A 113 -15.68 19.95 10.90
C GLU A 113 -16.59 21.11 10.50
N SER A 114 -16.01 22.20 9.99
CA SER A 114 -16.77 23.39 9.57
C SER A 114 -17.75 23.14 8.42
N ALA A 115 -17.54 22.08 7.64
CA ALA A 115 -18.40 21.72 6.50
C ALA A 115 -19.20 20.42 6.73
N HIS A 116 -18.99 19.75 7.88
CA HIS A 116 -19.53 18.42 8.15
C HIS A 116 -19.28 17.42 7.01
N GLU A 117 -18.06 17.45 6.49
CA GLU A 117 -17.66 16.69 5.31
C GLU A 117 -16.45 15.81 5.58
N PHE A 118 -16.54 14.54 5.19
CA PHE A 118 -15.43 13.60 5.24
C PHE A 118 -14.97 13.27 3.82
N GLU A 119 -13.67 13.31 3.57
CA GLU A 119 -13.07 12.86 2.32
C GLU A 119 -12.02 11.78 2.57
N ILE A 120 -11.97 10.78 1.69
CA ILE A 120 -10.95 9.73 1.72
C ILE A 120 -10.33 9.49 0.34
N GLY A 121 -9.03 9.22 0.34
CA GLY A 121 -8.32 8.75 -0.85
C GLY A 121 -8.41 7.23 -0.97
N VAL A 122 -8.60 6.74 -2.18
CA VAL A 122 -8.68 5.31 -2.50
C VAL A 122 -7.71 5.01 -3.64
N ARG A 123 -6.81 4.05 -3.43
CA ARG A 123 -5.99 3.48 -4.50
C ARG A 123 -6.57 2.13 -4.90
N ILE A 124 -6.76 1.96 -6.19
CA ILE A 124 -7.31 0.75 -6.79
C ILE A 124 -6.23 0.14 -7.71
N ALA A 125 -5.82 -1.08 -7.39
CA ALA A 125 -4.94 -1.90 -8.22
C ALA A 125 -5.78 -2.92 -9.01
N TRP A 126 -6.30 -2.49 -10.15
CA TRP A 126 -7.19 -3.27 -11.01
C TRP A 126 -6.65 -4.63 -11.45
N THR A 127 -5.33 -4.80 -11.50
CA THR A 127 -4.69 -6.07 -11.88
C THR A 127 -4.87 -7.17 -10.83
N GLN A 128 -5.22 -6.81 -9.60
CA GLN A 128 -5.35 -7.72 -8.46
C GLN A 128 -6.81 -8.01 -8.06
N LEU A 129 -7.75 -7.12 -8.39
CA LEU A 129 -9.18 -7.29 -8.11
C LEU A 129 -9.79 -8.42 -8.96
N ARG A 130 -10.16 -9.52 -8.30
CA ARG A 130 -10.92 -10.64 -8.89
C ARG A 130 -12.02 -11.08 -7.95
N TYR A 131 -13.23 -11.24 -8.48
CA TYR A 131 -14.42 -11.60 -7.70
C TYR A 131 -15.08 -12.86 -8.30
N CYS A 132 -15.50 -13.79 -7.42
CA CYS A 132 -16.41 -14.86 -7.84
C CYS A 132 -17.86 -14.48 -7.58
N LYS A 133 -18.65 -14.45 -8.64
CA LYS A 133 -20.08 -14.15 -8.56
C LYS A 133 -20.90 -15.23 -7.87
N GLU A 134 -20.48 -16.49 -8.00
CA GLU A 134 -21.23 -17.64 -7.48
C GLU A 134 -21.01 -17.89 -5.99
N CYS A 135 -19.93 -17.37 -5.43
CA CYS A 135 -19.49 -17.65 -4.07
C CYS A 135 -19.28 -16.39 -3.22
N ASP A 136 -19.65 -15.20 -3.73
CA ASP A 136 -19.62 -13.90 -3.04
C ASP A 136 -18.29 -13.64 -2.30
N ALA A 137 -17.18 -14.00 -2.96
CA ALA A 137 -15.85 -14.03 -2.36
C ALA A 137 -14.80 -13.41 -3.30
N ILE A 138 -13.84 -12.70 -2.69
CA ILE A 138 -12.70 -12.08 -3.34
C ILE A 138 -11.50 -13.02 -3.24
N TYR A 139 -10.82 -13.27 -4.36
CA TYR A 139 -9.66 -14.17 -4.42
C TYR A 139 -8.42 -13.43 -4.90
N THR A 140 -7.31 -13.65 -4.22
CA THR A 140 -5.99 -13.33 -4.77
C THR A 140 -5.69 -14.21 -5.99
N PRO A 141 -4.78 -13.79 -6.89
CA PRO A 141 -4.31 -14.64 -7.99
C PRO A 141 -3.78 -16.01 -7.52
N ALA A 142 -3.08 -16.05 -6.38
CA ALA A 142 -2.52 -17.28 -5.82
C ALA A 142 -3.63 -18.22 -5.31
N GLN A 143 -4.59 -17.71 -4.54
CA GLN A 143 -5.74 -18.49 -4.07
C GLN A 143 -6.56 -19.04 -5.23
N LEU A 144 -6.69 -18.26 -6.31
CA LEU A 144 -7.40 -18.68 -7.50
C LEU A 144 -6.66 -19.79 -8.26
N GLU A 145 -5.34 -19.68 -8.41
CA GLU A 145 -4.54 -20.75 -9.01
C GLU A 145 -4.60 -22.04 -8.20
N ASP A 146 -4.56 -21.94 -6.87
CA ASP A 146 -4.64 -23.10 -6.00
C ASP A 146 -6.04 -23.74 -6.02
N GLN A 147 -7.11 -22.92 -6.05
CA GLN A 147 -8.46 -23.41 -6.26
C GLN A 147 -8.61 -24.11 -7.62
N GLN A 148 -8.06 -23.53 -8.69
CA GLN A 148 -8.08 -24.16 -10.02
C GLN A 148 -7.32 -25.48 -10.07
N LYS A 149 -6.23 -25.63 -9.31
CA LYS A 149 -5.51 -26.90 -9.18
C LYS A 149 -6.36 -27.92 -8.45
N ILE A 150 -7.01 -27.53 -7.36
CA ILE A 150 -7.93 -28.38 -6.60
C ILE A 150 -9.10 -28.84 -7.49
N ASP A 151 -9.73 -27.92 -8.23
CA ASP A 151 -10.85 -28.23 -9.11
C ASP A 151 -10.44 -29.14 -10.28
N LYS A 152 -9.26 -28.91 -10.87
CA LYS A 152 -8.70 -29.81 -11.90
C LYS A 152 -8.44 -31.20 -11.36
N GLN A 153 -7.91 -31.30 -10.14
CA GLN A 153 -7.65 -32.57 -9.49
C GLN A 153 -8.96 -33.31 -9.17
N ASN A 154 -9.94 -32.62 -8.59
CA ASN A 154 -11.27 -33.17 -8.29
C ASN A 154 -12.01 -33.63 -9.55
N LYS A 155 -11.88 -32.91 -10.67
CA LYS A 155 -12.47 -33.30 -11.96
C LYS A 155 -11.76 -34.48 -12.62
N LYS A 156 -10.46 -34.64 -12.36
CA LYS A 156 -9.70 -35.81 -12.79
C LYS A 156 -10.10 -37.05 -12.00
N ASP A 157 -10.35 -36.89 -10.70
CA ASP A 157 -10.69 -37.98 -9.79
C ASP A 157 -12.19 -38.34 -9.86
N ASN A 158 -13.06 -37.38 -10.22
CA ASN A 158 -14.48 -37.58 -10.45
C ASN A 158 -14.93 -36.79 -11.71
N PRO A 159 -15.18 -37.47 -12.85
CA PRO A 159 -15.60 -36.80 -14.09
C PRO A 159 -16.89 -36.01 -13.99
N ASP A 160 -17.77 -36.41 -13.06
CA ASP A 160 -19.06 -35.76 -12.78
C ASP A 160 -18.94 -34.66 -11.72
N TYR A 161 -17.72 -34.41 -11.21
CA TYR A 161 -17.45 -33.28 -10.32
C TYR A 161 -17.82 -31.97 -11.02
N GLN A 162 -18.80 -31.28 -10.45
CA GLN A 162 -19.04 -29.88 -10.73
C GLN A 162 -18.36 -29.06 -9.64
N PRO A 163 -17.40 -28.20 -9.98
CA PRO A 163 -16.79 -27.31 -9.00
C PRO A 163 -17.89 -26.48 -8.32
N ALA A 164 -17.80 -26.35 -7.00
CA ALA A 164 -18.73 -25.54 -6.21
C ALA A 164 -18.47 -24.03 -6.36
N ALA A 165 -17.37 -23.62 -7.01
CA ALA A 165 -16.93 -22.24 -7.00
C ALA A 165 -16.43 -21.77 -8.38
N CYS A 166 -17.05 -20.69 -8.85
CA CYS A 166 -16.49 -19.69 -9.74
C CYS A 166 -16.24 -20.14 -11.19
N THR A 167 -17.25 -20.71 -11.86
CA THR A 167 -17.20 -20.90 -13.32
C THR A 167 -17.08 -19.59 -14.09
N ALA A 168 -17.51 -18.47 -13.49
CA ALA A 168 -17.25 -17.13 -13.95
C ALA A 168 -16.39 -16.40 -12.92
N ILE A 169 -15.06 -16.50 -13.05
CA ILE A 169 -14.19 -15.44 -12.55
C ILE A 169 -14.58 -14.20 -13.35
N HIS A 170 -15.41 -13.36 -12.75
CA HIS A 170 -15.54 -12.02 -13.26
C HIS A 170 -14.22 -11.36 -12.88
N HIS A 171 -13.33 -11.30 -13.87
CA HIS A 171 -12.47 -10.14 -13.96
C HIS A 171 -13.43 -8.97 -13.81
N LEU A 172 -13.27 -8.15 -12.78
CA LEU A 172 -13.82 -6.80 -12.84
C LEU A 172 -13.19 -6.22 -14.10
N GLU A 173 -13.94 -6.26 -15.20
CA GLU A 173 -13.44 -5.78 -16.47
C GLU A 173 -13.31 -4.28 -16.28
N ARG A 174 -12.04 -3.84 -16.26
CA ARG A 174 -11.54 -2.49 -15.98
C ARG A 174 -12.61 -1.40 -16.12
N ALA A 175 -12.60 -0.42 -15.20
CA ALA A 175 -13.14 0.92 -15.46
C ALA A 175 -12.84 1.41 -16.87
N SER A 176 -11.61 1.18 -17.34
CA SER A 176 -11.18 1.61 -18.68
C SER A 176 -11.59 0.71 -19.85
N VAL A 177 -12.16 -0.48 -19.64
CA VAL A 177 -12.56 -1.43 -20.72
C VAL A 177 -14.07 -1.53 -20.82
N THR A 178 -14.78 -1.47 -19.68
CA THR A 178 -16.24 -1.48 -19.68
C THR A 178 -16.86 -0.18 -19.16
N GLY A 179 -16.09 0.75 -18.61
CA GLY A 179 -16.67 1.79 -17.75
C GLY A 179 -17.03 1.26 -16.36
N GLY A 180 -16.39 0.18 -15.88
CA GLY A 180 -16.54 -0.35 -14.51
C GLY A 180 -16.12 0.67 -13.45
N SER A 181 -17.03 1.56 -13.11
CA SER A 181 -16.89 2.49 -12.00
C SER A 181 -17.11 1.73 -10.68
N ILE A 182 -16.38 2.13 -9.65
CA ILE A 182 -16.67 1.71 -8.27
C ILE A 182 -17.66 2.71 -7.67
N SER A 183 -18.65 2.27 -6.91
CA SER A 183 -19.51 3.15 -6.13
C SER A 183 -19.16 3.09 -4.65
N TYR A 184 -19.42 4.19 -3.95
CA TYR A 184 -19.11 4.35 -2.54
C TYR A 184 -20.36 4.76 -1.79
N THR A 185 -20.50 4.24 -0.58
CA THR A 185 -21.52 4.68 0.36
C THR A 185 -20.91 4.68 1.75
N LEU A 186 -21.10 5.76 2.50
CA LEU A 186 -20.73 5.80 3.90
C LEU A 186 -21.98 5.55 4.73
N THR A 187 -21.93 4.64 5.70
CA THR A 187 -23.06 4.30 6.57
C THR A 187 -22.67 4.45 8.03
N ASP A 188 -23.60 4.85 8.88
CA ASP A 188 -23.36 4.89 10.33
C ASP A 188 -23.99 3.68 11.07
N SER A 189 -23.63 3.51 12.34
CA SER A 189 -24.19 2.46 13.21
C SER A 189 -25.66 2.64 13.56
N LEU A 190 -26.27 3.80 13.23
CA LEU A 190 -27.68 4.08 13.39
C LEU A 190 -28.51 3.73 12.14
N GLY A 191 -27.85 3.32 11.06
CA GLY A 191 -28.48 2.93 9.80
C GLY A 191 -28.68 4.09 8.80
N ASN A 192 -28.10 5.27 9.07
CA ASN A 192 -28.08 6.36 8.10
C ASN A 192 -27.06 6.06 6.99
N SER A 193 -27.36 6.54 5.78
CA SER A 193 -26.53 6.35 4.60
C SER A 193 -26.23 7.70 3.94
N TYR A 194 -24.96 7.91 3.64
CA TYR A 194 -24.41 9.14 3.12
C TYR A 194 -23.80 8.86 1.73
N PRO A 195 -24.45 9.32 0.65
CA PRO A 195 -23.90 9.19 -0.69
C PRO A 195 -22.73 10.18 -0.90
N PRO A 196 -21.84 9.91 -1.87
CA PRO A 196 -20.74 10.81 -2.18
C PRO A 196 -21.26 12.12 -2.79
N VAL A 197 -20.69 13.24 -2.35
CA VAL A 197 -20.99 14.60 -2.85
C VAL A 197 -19.92 15.16 -3.76
N ASN A 198 -18.71 14.62 -3.70
CA ASN A 198 -17.66 14.91 -4.66
C ASN A 198 -16.84 13.65 -4.92
N ARG A 199 -16.40 13.49 -6.18
CA ARG A 199 -15.53 12.39 -6.61
C ARG A 199 -14.57 12.89 -7.66
N VAL A 200 -13.28 12.70 -7.42
CA VAL A 200 -12.22 13.01 -8.39
C VAL A 200 -11.41 11.75 -8.63
N SER A 201 -11.30 11.30 -9.88
CA SER A 201 -10.50 10.13 -10.25
C SER A 201 -9.38 10.49 -11.21
N ARG A 202 -8.26 9.79 -11.06
CA ARG A 202 -7.09 9.88 -11.94
C ARG A 202 -6.50 8.49 -12.14
N THR A 203 -6.20 8.17 -13.38
CA THR A 203 -5.61 6.90 -13.77
C THR A 203 -4.14 7.12 -14.15
N LYS A 204 -3.25 6.27 -13.65
CA LYS A 204 -1.85 6.20 -14.08
C LYS A 204 -1.56 4.83 -14.66
N GLU A 205 -1.12 4.81 -15.90
CA GLU A 205 -0.73 3.60 -16.63
C GLU A 205 0.76 3.68 -16.95
N LEU A 206 1.46 2.57 -16.80
CA LEU A 206 2.88 2.47 -17.05
C LEU A 206 3.18 1.18 -17.78
N ASP A 207 3.60 1.34 -19.02
CA ASP A 207 3.90 0.24 -19.92
C ASP A 207 5.41 0.04 -20.02
N PHE A 208 5.88 -1.08 -19.48
CA PHE A 208 7.18 -1.63 -19.76
C PHE A 208 7.07 -2.78 -20.77
N LEU A 209 8.17 -3.05 -21.46
CA LEU A 209 8.30 -4.10 -22.49
C LEU A 209 7.73 -5.47 -22.08
N ILE A 210 7.67 -5.77 -20.79
CA ILE A 210 7.19 -7.05 -20.22
C ILE A 210 6.08 -6.90 -19.17
N MET A 211 5.64 -5.68 -18.85
CA MET A 211 4.67 -5.45 -17.78
C MET A 211 3.92 -4.13 -17.98
N SER A 212 2.60 -4.19 -17.95
CA SER A 212 1.74 -3.01 -17.85
C SER A 212 1.19 -2.92 -16.43
N LEU A 213 1.48 -1.83 -15.74
CA LEU A 213 0.96 -1.53 -14.40
C LEU A 213 0.00 -0.35 -14.49
N LYS A 214 -1.22 -0.52 -14.00
CA LYS A 214 -2.24 0.50 -14.01
C LYS A 214 -2.85 0.66 -12.63
N TYR A 215 -2.79 1.88 -12.11
CA TYR A 215 -3.38 2.28 -10.84
C TYR A 215 -4.42 3.36 -11.08
N GLU A 216 -5.53 3.25 -10.36
CA GLU A 216 -6.51 4.32 -10.27
C GLU A 216 -6.49 4.90 -8.86
N TYR A 217 -6.54 6.22 -8.79
CA TYR A 217 -6.55 7.00 -7.58
C TYR A 217 -7.83 7.81 -7.55
N GLU A 218 -8.59 7.67 -6.49
CA GLU A 218 -9.82 8.40 -6.29
C GLU A 218 -9.79 9.19 -4.98
N ARG A 219 -10.45 10.34 -4.99
CA ARG A 219 -10.83 11.11 -3.82
C ARG A 219 -12.34 11.13 -3.77
N VAL A 220 -12.91 10.73 -2.65
CA VAL A 220 -14.37 10.65 -2.49
C VAL A 220 -14.76 11.40 -1.23
N ALA A 221 -15.66 12.36 -1.36
CA ALA A 221 -16.16 13.18 -0.26
C ALA A 221 -17.63 12.88 0.04
N PHE A 222 -18.00 12.97 1.31
CA PHE A 222 -19.32 12.68 1.86
C PHE A 222 -19.74 13.81 2.79
N SER A 223 -20.94 14.36 2.64
CA SER A 223 -21.44 15.48 3.47
C SER A 223 -22.47 15.04 4.49
N GLY A 224 -22.70 15.89 5.50
CA GLY A 224 -23.74 15.68 6.51
C GLY A 224 -23.30 14.76 7.65
N LEU A 225 -21.98 14.63 7.84
CA LEU A 225 -21.36 13.78 8.84
C LEU A 225 -21.01 14.58 10.09
N TYR A 226 -21.36 14.04 11.25
CA TYR A 226 -21.14 14.68 12.54
C TYR A 226 -20.26 13.77 13.40
N PHE A 227 -18.95 13.83 13.17
CA PHE A 227 -18.01 13.11 14.01
C PHE A 227 -17.99 13.77 15.38
N ASP A 228 -18.15 12.98 16.44
CA ASP A 228 -18.11 13.46 17.81
C ASP A 228 -16.65 13.67 18.24
N ILE A 229 -16.08 14.79 17.80
CA ILE A 229 -14.69 15.15 18.04
C ILE A 229 -14.43 15.39 19.54
N GLU A 230 -15.43 15.88 20.28
CA GLU A 230 -15.31 16.19 21.71
C GLU A 230 -15.19 14.93 22.56
N ASN A 231 -15.94 13.88 22.22
CA ASN A 231 -15.89 12.60 22.93
C ASN A 231 -14.83 11.63 22.38
N ASN A 232 -14.03 12.03 21.39
CA ASN A 232 -12.94 11.21 20.86
C ASN A 232 -11.87 10.96 21.94
N ILE A 233 -11.80 9.73 22.46
CA ILE A 233 -11.03 9.30 23.63
C ILE A 233 -9.53 9.44 23.38
N ILE A 234 -9.03 9.09 22.20
CA ILE A 234 -7.59 9.12 21.92
C ILE A 234 -7.04 10.56 21.99
N ASN A 235 -7.80 11.53 21.49
CA ASN A 235 -7.41 12.95 21.60
C ASN A 235 -7.55 13.53 23.01
N ARG A 236 -8.38 12.92 23.87
CA ARG A 236 -8.45 13.31 25.29
C ARG A 236 -7.21 12.87 26.06
N VAL A 237 -6.62 11.72 25.70
CA VAL A 237 -5.40 11.18 26.35
C VAL A 237 -4.15 11.95 25.90
N ASP A 238 -4.04 12.34 24.63
CA ASP A 238 -2.88 13.08 24.11
C ASP A 238 -2.82 14.56 24.55
N MET A 239 -3.91 15.12 25.12
CA MET A 239 -3.90 16.44 25.76
C MET A 239 -3.49 16.42 27.24
N SER A 240 -3.39 15.25 27.87
CA SER A 240 -2.72 15.10 29.17
C SER A 240 -1.24 14.80 28.96
N LYS A 241 -0.40 15.77 29.33
CA LYS A 241 1.08 15.74 29.28
C LYS A 241 1.72 14.36 29.50
N PRO A 242 2.89 14.09 28.89
CA PRO A 242 3.70 12.93 29.22
C PRO A 242 4.35 13.16 30.58
N GLU A 243 3.75 12.66 31.65
CA GLU A 243 4.48 12.47 32.90
C GLU A 243 5.08 11.07 32.95
N SER A 244 6.40 11.07 33.10
CA SER A 244 7.25 9.93 33.35
C SER A 244 6.81 9.16 34.59
N SER A 245 6.49 7.88 34.43
CA SER A 245 6.73 6.82 35.41
C SER A 245 6.58 5.51 34.66
N GLY A 246 7.64 4.74 34.46
CA GLY A 246 8.16 3.89 35.54
C GLY A 246 7.46 2.54 35.41
N THR A 247 8.21 1.55 34.90
CA THR A 247 7.85 0.14 34.76
C THR A 247 7.00 -0.37 35.92
N GLU A 248 5.79 -0.89 35.65
CA GLU A 248 5.21 -2.00 36.41
C GLU A 248 4.37 -2.88 35.48
N SER A 249 4.71 -4.16 35.51
CA SER A 249 4.01 -5.28 34.90
C SER A 249 2.71 -5.58 35.63
N GLY A 250 1.62 -5.82 34.90
CA GLY A 250 0.47 -6.53 35.45
C GLY A 250 -0.86 -6.17 34.82
N GLU A 251 -1.54 -7.22 34.36
CA GLU A 251 -2.98 -7.33 34.13
C GLU A 251 -3.53 -6.79 32.80
N SER A 252 -3.72 -7.77 31.91
CA SER A 252 -4.72 -7.80 30.86
C SER A 252 -6.10 -7.44 31.41
N SER A 253 -6.57 -6.24 31.13
CA SER A 253 -7.99 -5.90 31.19
C SER A 253 -8.60 -6.07 29.80
N GLU A 254 -8.95 -7.32 29.48
CA GLU A 254 -10.09 -7.61 28.59
C GLU A 254 -11.35 -7.25 29.38
N ASP A 255 -11.95 -6.10 29.08
CA ASP A 255 -13.35 -5.69 29.39
C ASP A 255 -13.39 -4.16 29.62
N GLY A 256 -13.64 -3.38 28.56
CA GLY A 256 -13.84 -1.94 28.71
C GLY A 256 -14.11 -1.12 27.44
N ASP A 257 -13.68 -1.58 26.25
CA ASP A 257 -13.60 -0.68 25.08
C ASP A 257 -14.89 -0.53 24.26
N GLU A 258 -15.91 -1.38 24.44
CA GLU A 258 -17.17 -1.29 23.67
C GLU A 258 -18.15 -0.22 24.18
N ALA A 259 -18.07 0.18 25.46
CA ALA A 259 -19.11 0.99 26.10
C ALA A 259 -19.11 2.48 25.69
N ASN A 260 -18.13 2.95 24.91
CA ASN A 260 -17.91 4.38 24.68
C ASN A 260 -17.69 4.78 23.20
N ALA A 261 -17.88 3.86 22.26
CA ALA A 261 -17.54 4.08 20.84
C ALA A 261 -18.40 5.15 20.14
N GLY A 262 -19.57 5.50 20.68
CA GLY A 262 -20.47 6.48 20.06
C GLY A 262 -21.02 6.01 18.70
N VAL A 263 -21.25 6.94 17.78
CA VAL A 263 -21.68 6.61 16.41
C VAL A 263 -20.45 6.17 15.61
N VAL A 264 -20.56 4.98 15.00
CA VAL A 264 -19.49 4.38 14.21
C VAL A 264 -19.79 4.56 12.72
N TYR A 265 -18.80 4.93 11.93
CA TYR A 265 -18.93 5.13 10.48
C TYR A 265 -18.14 4.10 9.67
N TYR A 266 -18.79 3.55 8.65
CA TYR A 266 -18.26 2.55 7.74
C TYR A 266 -18.28 3.07 6.31
N LEU A 267 -17.15 2.96 5.60
CA LEU A 267 -17.09 3.14 4.16
C LEU A 267 -17.36 1.79 3.51
N ASN A 268 -18.34 1.76 2.61
CA ASN A 268 -18.65 0.59 1.80
C ASN A 268 -18.35 0.90 0.34
N ILE A 269 -17.71 -0.05 -0.33
CA ILE A 269 -17.24 0.04 -1.70
C ILE A 269 -17.91 -1.09 -2.48
N TYR A 270 -18.53 -0.76 -3.60
CA TYR A 270 -19.24 -1.69 -4.46
C TYR A 270 -18.78 -1.58 -5.91
N ASP A 271 -18.93 -2.66 -6.67
CA ASP A 271 -18.89 -2.58 -8.12
C ASP A 271 -20.17 -1.88 -8.61
N GLU A 272 -20.03 -0.76 -9.31
CA GLU A 272 -21.19 0.08 -9.68
C GLU A 272 -22.13 -0.62 -10.66
N LYS A 273 -21.61 -1.52 -11.49
CA LYS A 273 -22.40 -2.22 -12.51
C LYS A 273 -23.23 -3.36 -11.95
N SER A 274 -22.62 -4.19 -11.12
CA SER A 274 -23.26 -5.37 -10.54
C SER A 274 -23.91 -5.09 -9.19
N GLY A 275 -23.54 -3.99 -8.53
CA GLY A 275 -23.91 -3.71 -7.14
C GLY A 275 -23.24 -4.63 -6.13
N HIS A 276 -22.29 -5.47 -6.56
CA HIS A 276 -21.61 -6.40 -5.65
C HIS A 276 -20.72 -5.65 -4.67
N PHE A 277 -20.78 -6.10 -3.41
CA PHE A 277 -19.93 -5.59 -2.35
C PHE A 277 -18.48 -6.01 -2.57
N LEU A 278 -17.57 -5.04 -2.53
CA LEU A 278 -16.14 -5.26 -2.73
C LEU A 278 -15.38 -5.13 -1.42
N PHE A 279 -15.70 -4.13 -0.60
CA PHE A 279 -14.93 -3.83 0.59
C PHE A 279 -15.74 -2.97 1.54
N SER A 280 -15.58 -3.22 2.83
CA SER A 280 -16.00 -2.28 3.87
C SER A 280 -14.81 -2.03 4.76
N SER A 281 -14.68 -0.78 5.18
CA SER A 281 -13.75 -0.39 6.21
C SER A 281 -14.48 0.43 7.23
N TYR A 282 -14.22 0.13 8.48
CA TYR A 282 -14.47 1.09 9.53
C TYR A 282 -13.58 2.33 9.31
N ILE A 283 -14.16 3.53 9.44
CA ILE A 283 -13.49 4.81 9.16
C ILE A 283 -13.34 5.67 10.41
N TYR A 284 -14.36 5.68 11.27
CA TYR A 284 -14.37 6.52 12.47
C TYR A 284 -15.26 5.93 13.57
N ASP A 285 -14.78 6.02 14.82
CA ASP A 285 -15.55 6.08 16.06
C ASP A 285 -14.79 6.94 17.08
N ASN A 286 -15.28 6.99 18.32
CA ASN A 286 -14.65 7.77 19.40
C ASN A 286 -13.24 7.30 19.80
N ASN A 287 -12.82 6.09 19.44
CA ASN A 287 -11.50 5.51 19.60
C ASN A 287 -10.65 5.63 18.31
N THR A 288 -11.08 6.35 17.29
CA THR A 288 -10.24 6.60 16.10
C THR A 288 -9.26 7.74 16.34
N TYR A 289 -7.97 7.53 16.09
CA TYR A 289 -6.99 8.61 16.17
C TYR A 289 -7.24 9.67 15.10
N ILE A 290 -7.30 10.94 15.53
CA ILE A 290 -7.46 12.09 14.65
C ILE A 290 -6.45 13.17 15.00
N ALA A 291 -5.91 13.86 14.00
CA ALA A 291 -4.95 14.95 14.21
C ALA A 291 -5.40 16.20 13.48
N ARG A 292 -5.32 17.37 14.11
CA ARG A 292 -5.64 18.64 13.44
C ARG A 292 -4.75 18.84 12.21
N LYS A 293 -5.35 19.21 11.08
CA LYS A 293 -4.66 19.42 9.81
C LYS A 293 -5.09 20.75 9.19
N THR A 294 -4.15 21.52 8.69
CA THR A 294 -4.46 22.75 7.93
C THR A 294 -4.91 22.38 6.53
N TYR A 295 -6.03 22.94 6.09
CA TYR A 295 -6.48 22.78 4.71
C TYR A 295 -5.62 23.65 3.78
N LYS A 296 -5.12 23.02 2.71
CA LYS A 296 -4.46 23.71 1.60
C LYS A 296 -5.35 23.54 0.39
N TYR A 297 -5.70 24.66 -0.24
CA TYR A 297 -6.51 24.66 -1.45
C TYR A 297 -5.80 23.82 -2.53
N PRO A 298 -6.50 22.90 -3.20
CA PRO A 298 -5.90 22.05 -4.23
C PRO A 298 -5.50 22.87 -5.46
N ASP A 299 -4.45 22.43 -6.16
CA ASP A 299 -4.08 23.02 -7.45
C ASP A 299 -5.23 22.84 -8.46
N ARG A 300 -5.39 23.79 -9.39
CA ARG A 300 -6.49 23.80 -10.37
C ARG A 300 -6.56 22.52 -11.19
N ASP A 301 -5.42 21.91 -11.47
CA ASP A 301 -5.29 20.65 -12.21
C ASP A 301 -5.99 19.46 -11.53
N TYR A 302 -6.40 19.61 -10.25
CA TYR A 302 -7.18 18.62 -9.50
C TYR A 302 -8.67 18.96 -9.37
N LEU A 303 -9.10 20.14 -9.82
CA LEU A 303 -10.47 20.63 -9.75
C LEU A 303 -11.27 20.44 -11.04
N ASP A 304 -10.58 20.25 -12.17
CA ASP A 304 -11.13 19.99 -13.51
C ASP A 304 -11.18 18.48 -13.85
#